data_AF-A0A7S0HVG5-F1
#
_entry.id   AF-A0A7S0HVG5-F1
#
_cell.length_a   1.000
_cell.length_b   1.000
_cell.length_c   1.000
_cell.angle_alpha   90.00
_cell.angle_beta   90.00
_cell.angle_gamma   90.00
#
_symmetry.space_group_name_H-M   'P 1'
#
loop_
_entity.id
_entity.type
_entity.pdbx_description
1 polymer ?
#
loop_
_entity_poly.entity_id
_entity_poly.type
_entity_poly.pdbx_seq_one_letter_code
_entity_poly.pdbx_strand_id
1 'polypeptide(L)'
;AAAALTGFDLIMDSTNTYSTSTLVTGQIFAASYTSPTPSKMTTAISDMETAYTDAAGRVNPDVLDLGAGTIDGLTLAPGLYKWGSSVDFTKLTFKGKDLAQGADPVWILQVTGDLIVGAGAIVTLTNGALAKNIFWQVAGSTTLHTTAAMKGIILCAKSIVFQTGSSLIGKALALTAVTLDAATIV
;
A
#
# COMPACT_ATOMS: atom_id res chain seq x y z
N ALA A 1 12.22 -14.54 13.37
CA ALA A 1 11.12 -13.74 12.81
C ALA A 1 10.91 -12.45 13.57
N ALA A 2 10.60 -12.47 14.88
CA ALA A 2 10.39 -11.23 15.65
C ALA A 2 11.61 -10.28 15.67
N ALA A 3 12.83 -10.80 15.64
CA ALA A 3 14.05 -9.99 15.57
C ALA A 3 14.18 -9.13 14.29
N ALA A 4 13.38 -9.39 13.25
CA ALA A 4 13.33 -8.56 12.04
C ALA A 4 12.44 -7.31 12.19
N LEU A 5 11.66 -7.22 13.27
CA LEU A 5 10.84 -6.06 13.62
C LEU A 5 11.67 -5.13 14.52
N THR A 6 12.45 -4.25 13.90
CA THR A 6 13.43 -3.39 14.59
C THR A 6 12.89 -1.98 14.82
N GLY A 7 13.36 -1.29 15.87
CA GLY A 7 13.01 0.10 16.16
C GLY A 7 11.62 0.33 16.81
N PHE A 8 10.91 -0.74 17.15
CA PHE A 8 9.58 -0.66 17.77
C PHE A 8 9.56 -0.86 19.29
N ASP A 9 10.70 -1.17 19.92
CA ASP A 9 10.79 -1.48 21.36
C ASP A 9 9.68 -2.44 21.83
N LEU A 10 9.63 -3.61 21.17
CA LEU A 10 8.54 -4.57 21.33
C LEU A 10 8.42 -5.07 22.77
N ILE A 11 7.22 -4.96 23.33
CA ILE A 11 6.84 -5.52 24.63
C ILE A 11 5.96 -6.73 24.40
N MET A 12 6.48 -7.92 24.67
CA MET A 12 5.71 -9.18 24.54
C MET A 12 4.54 -9.20 25.53
N ASP A 13 3.36 -9.57 25.05
CA ASP A 13 2.21 -9.80 25.92
C ASP A 13 2.36 -11.10 26.73
N SER A 14 1.67 -11.18 27.86
CA SER A 14 1.62 -12.36 28.75
C SER A 14 1.29 -13.68 28.05
N THR A 15 0.53 -13.66 26.95
CA THR A 15 0.18 -14.86 26.19
C THR A 15 1.27 -15.31 25.22
N ASN A 16 2.30 -14.50 25.01
CA ASN A 16 3.34 -14.68 23.98
C ASN A 16 2.79 -14.80 22.54
N THR A 17 1.52 -14.45 22.29
CA THR A 17 0.90 -14.53 20.96
C THR A 17 1.06 -13.23 20.16
N TYR A 18 1.31 -12.11 20.81
CA TYR A 18 1.56 -10.81 20.17
C TYR A 18 2.48 -9.96 21.04
N SER A 19 2.98 -8.86 20.49
CA SER A 19 3.65 -7.80 21.22
C SER A 19 2.95 -6.46 21.00
N THR A 20 3.31 -5.48 21.82
CA THR A 20 2.84 -4.10 21.74
C THR A 20 4.03 -3.16 21.59
N SER A 21 3.74 -1.92 21.18
CA SER A 21 4.72 -0.84 21.07
C SER A 21 3.99 0.48 21.33
N THR A 22 4.68 1.47 21.89
CA THR A 22 4.15 2.84 22.01
C THR A 22 3.92 3.50 20.65
N LEU A 23 4.55 2.98 19.59
CA LEU A 23 4.40 3.45 18.21
C LEU A 23 3.23 2.79 17.46
N VAL A 24 2.58 1.77 18.05
CA VAL A 24 1.52 0.99 17.40
C VAL A 24 0.26 0.99 18.26
N THR A 25 -0.77 1.66 17.78
CA THR A 25 -2.13 1.49 18.32
C THR A 25 -2.71 0.19 17.77
N GLY A 26 -2.38 -0.93 18.43
CA GLY A 26 -2.77 -2.26 17.98
C GLY A 26 -1.84 -3.34 18.51
N GLN A 27 -1.80 -4.46 17.79
CA GLN A 27 -0.99 -5.63 18.14
C GLN A 27 0.03 -5.89 17.03
N ILE A 28 1.23 -6.31 17.43
CA ILE A 28 2.31 -6.69 16.54
C ILE A 28 2.45 -8.21 16.59
N PHE A 29 2.52 -8.84 15.42
CA PHE A 29 2.58 -10.30 15.29
C PHE A 29 3.86 -10.71 14.57
N ALA A 30 4.44 -11.84 14.98
CA ALA A 30 5.59 -12.43 14.30
C ALA A 30 5.45 -13.95 14.24
N ALA A 31 5.96 -14.56 13.16
CA ALA A 31 5.87 -16.01 12.95
C ALA A 31 6.56 -16.87 14.03
N SER A 32 7.42 -16.27 14.87
CA SER A 32 8.08 -16.95 15.99
C SER A 32 7.31 -16.86 17.31
N TYR A 33 6.12 -16.26 17.33
CA TYR A 33 5.27 -16.16 18.51
C TYR A 33 4.46 -17.43 18.75
N THR A 34 3.84 -17.53 19.91
CA THR A 34 3.05 -18.71 20.31
C THR A 34 1.79 -18.87 19.45
N SER A 35 1.37 -20.12 19.24
CA SER A 35 0.10 -20.46 18.57
C SER A 35 -1.08 -19.70 19.18
N PRO A 36 -2.02 -19.15 18.37
CA PRO A 36 -2.22 -19.40 16.93
C PRO A 36 -1.51 -18.41 15.98
N THR A 37 -0.57 -17.61 16.46
CA THR A 37 0.02 -16.54 15.65
C THR A 37 0.76 -17.02 14.41
N PRO A 38 1.58 -18.09 14.45
CA PRO A 38 2.27 -18.56 13.24
C PRO A 38 1.31 -18.93 12.11
N SER A 39 0.22 -19.64 12.39
CA SER A 39 -0.76 -20.02 11.35
C SER A 39 -1.53 -18.82 10.81
N LYS A 40 -1.92 -17.88 11.68
CA LYS A 40 -2.54 -16.62 11.26
C LYS A 40 -1.64 -15.83 10.31
N MET A 41 -0.35 -15.75 10.61
CA MET A 41 0.63 -15.06 9.76
C MET A 41 0.81 -15.76 8.40
N THR A 42 0.89 -17.10 8.39
CA THR A 42 0.95 -17.87 7.14
C THR A 42 -0.26 -17.61 6.26
N THR A 43 -1.48 -17.65 6.82
CA THR A 43 -2.71 -17.34 6.07
C THR A 43 -2.69 -15.91 5.54
N ALA A 44 -2.35 -14.92 6.38
CA ALA A 44 -2.32 -13.52 5.95
C ALA A 44 -1.31 -13.25 4.82
N ILE A 45 -0.15 -13.91 4.83
CA ILE A 45 0.84 -13.80 3.75
C ILE A 45 0.32 -14.47 2.47
N SER A 46 -0.30 -15.65 2.57
CA SER A 46 -0.93 -16.33 1.42
C SER A 46 -2.05 -15.49 0.79
N ASP A 47 -2.86 -14.81 1.62
CA ASP A 47 -3.92 -13.92 1.15
C ASP A 47 -3.33 -12.69 0.44
N MET A 48 -2.22 -12.14 0.96
CA MET A 48 -1.48 -11.05 0.33
C MET A 48 -0.91 -11.45 -1.04
N GLU A 49 -0.31 -12.63 -1.15
CA GLU A 49 0.20 -13.18 -2.43
C GLU A 49 -0.93 -13.40 -3.43
N THR A 50 -2.08 -13.89 -2.96
CA THR A 50 -3.29 -14.05 -3.79
C THR A 50 -3.80 -12.71 -4.28
N ALA A 51 -3.91 -11.71 -3.40
CA ALA A 51 -4.34 -10.36 -3.77
C ALA A 51 -3.37 -9.69 -4.76
N TYR A 52 -2.07 -9.85 -4.56
CA TYR A 52 -1.05 -9.38 -5.51
C TYR A 52 -1.24 -10.03 -6.89
N THR A 53 -1.41 -11.35 -6.92
CA THR A 53 -1.57 -12.11 -8.17
C THR A 53 -2.87 -11.77 -8.88
N ASP A 54 -3.97 -11.60 -8.14
CA ASP A 54 -5.26 -11.14 -8.70
C ASP A 54 -5.13 -9.75 -9.32
N ALA A 55 -4.56 -8.79 -8.58
CA ALA A 55 -4.38 -7.42 -9.06
C ALA A 55 -3.44 -7.38 -10.29
N ALA A 56 -2.34 -8.13 -10.28
CA ALA A 56 -1.40 -8.23 -11.41
C ALA A 56 -2.01 -8.96 -12.62
N GLY A 57 -2.92 -9.91 -12.37
CA GLY A 57 -3.56 -10.75 -13.38
C GLY A 57 -4.76 -10.12 -14.06
N ARG A 58 -5.21 -8.93 -13.64
CA ARG A 58 -6.29 -8.22 -14.36
C ARG A 58 -5.86 -7.89 -15.79
N VAL A 59 -6.76 -8.13 -16.75
CA VAL A 59 -6.53 -7.96 -18.19
C VAL A 59 -7.45 -6.88 -18.76
N ASN A 60 -7.17 -6.47 -20.01
CA ASN A 60 -7.91 -5.42 -20.73
C ASN A 60 -7.94 -4.08 -19.95
N PRO A 61 -6.78 -3.43 -19.73
CA PRO A 61 -6.73 -2.16 -19.01
C PRO A 61 -7.54 -1.09 -19.73
N ASP A 62 -8.27 -0.28 -18.96
CA ASP A 62 -8.99 0.89 -19.47
C ASP A 62 -8.01 1.95 -19.97
N VAL A 63 -6.84 2.04 -19.34
CA VAL A 63 -5.78 2.99 -19.68
C VAL A 63 -4.41 2.31 -19.63
N LEU A 64 -3.63 2.48 -20.70
CA LEU A 64 -2.28 1.94 -20.84
C LEU A 64 -1.25 3.07 -20.88
N ASP A 65 -0.16 2.92 -20.13
CA ASP A 65 1.03 3.78 -20.09
C ASP A 65 0.70 5.29 -19.96
N LEU A 66 -0.31 5.61 -19.14
CA LEU A 66 -0.75 6.99 -18.91
C LEU A 66 0.42 7.89 -18.48
N GLY A 67 0.57 9.04 -19.15
CA GLY A 67 1.64 10.00 -18.84
C GLY A 67 3.05 9.44 -19.05
N ALA A 68 3.20 8.33 -19.77
CA ALA A 68 4.48 7.61 -19.91
C ALA A 68 5.16 7.28 -18.56
N GLY A 69 4.35 7.07 -17.51
CA GLY A 69 4.81 6.79 -16.14
C GLY A 69 4.74 8.00 -15.20
N THR A 70 4.84 9.23 -15.70
CA THR A 70 4.71 10.43 -14.85
C THR A 70 3.26 10.93 -14.87
N ILE A 71 2.56 10.78 -13.75
CA ILE A 71 1.12 11.07 -13.63
C ILE A 71 0.82 12.31 -12.78
N ASP A 72 1.78 13.23 -12.73
CA ASP A 72 1.69 14.43 -11.89
C ASP A 72 0.51 15.33 -12.28
N GLY A 73 -0.23 15.77 -11.28
CA GLY A 73 -1.40 16.65 -11.41
C GLY A 73 -2.65 15.97 -12.00
N LEU A 74 -2.59 14.67 -12.35
CA LEU A 74 -3.69 14.00 -13.02
C LEU A 74 -4.86 13.68 -12.08
N THR A 75 -6.04 13.54 -12.69
CA THR A 75 -7.24 13.04 -12.03
C THR A 75 -7.65 11.71 -12.67
N LEU A 76 -7.67 10.64 -11.87
CA LEU A 76 -7.99 9.29 -12.31
C LEU A 76 -9.45 8.96 -12.00
N ALA A 77 -10.18 8.58 -13.04
CA ALA A 77 -11.51 7.97 -12.93
C ALA A 77 -11.38 6.49 -12.50
N PRO A 78 -12.44 5.86 -11.97
CA PRO A 78 -12.38 4.43 -11.59
C PRO A 78 -12.04 3.57 -12.80
N GLY A 79 -11.21 2.55 -12.61
CA GLY A 79 -10.77 1.67 -13.70
C GLY A 79 -9.48 0.91 -13.43
N LEU A 80 -9.10 0.12 -14.42
CA LEU A 80 -7.85 -0.62 -14.49
C LEU A 80 -6.82 0.18 -15.29
N TYR A 81 -5.72 0.53 -14.64
CA TYR A 81 -4.59 1.22 -15.22
C TYR A 81 -3.37 0.31 -15.27
N LYS A 82 -2.60 0.37 -16.36
CA LYS A 82 -1.40 -0.45 -16.53
C LYS A 82 -0.23 0.36 -17.06
N TRP A 83 0.94 0.15 -16.45
CA TRP A 83 2.22 0.67 -16.93
C TRP A 83 3.23 -0.45 -17.11
N GLY A 84 3.89 -0.46 -18.27
CA GLY A 84 5.07 -1.26 -18.55
C GLY A 84 6.35 -0.71 -17.89
N SER A 85 6.27 0.47 -17.27
CA SER A 85 7.37 1.21 -16.67
C SER A 85 7.17 1.44 -15.16
N SER A 86 8.10 2.18 -14.56
CA SER A 86 7.88 2.83 -13.26
C SER A 86 6.84 3.95 -13.38
N VAL A 87 6.24 4.31 -12.25
CA VAL A 87 5.27 5.40 -12.13
C VAL A 87 5.70 6.39 -11.05
N ASP A 88 5.59 7.69 -11.33
CA ASP A 88 5.91 8.76 -10.40
C ASP A 88 4.88 9.90 -10.39
N PHE A 89 4.73 10.56 -9.23
CA PHE A 89 3.91 11.77 -9.08
C PHE A 89 4.22 12.55 -7.80
N THR A 90 3.88 13.84 -7.80
CA THR A 90 3.77 14.70 -6.61
C THR A 90 2.32 15.12 -6.33
N LYS A 91 1.42 15.06 -7.31
CA LYS A 91 0.00 15.34 -7.11
C LYS A 91 -0.84 14.34 -7.87
N LEU A 92 -1.82 13.72 -7.19
CA LEU A 92 -2.74 12.78 -7.83
C LEU A 92 -4.13 12.89 -7.21
N THR A 93 -5.16 12.87 -8.05
CA THR A 93 -6.55 12.85 -7.58
C THR A 93 -7.25 11.59 -8.03
N PHE A 94 -7.86 10.84 -7.12
CA PHE A 94 -8.84 9.81 -7.45
C PHE A 94 -10.24 10.41 -7.36
N LYS A 95 -10.96 10.38 -8.47
CA LYS A 95 -12.31 10.94 -8.57
C LYS A 95 -13.29 9.81 -8.81
N GLY A 96 -14.08 9.50 -7.80
CA GLY A 96 -15.15 8.52 -7.93
C GLY A 96 -16.25 8.99 -8.89
N LYS A 97 -17.36 8.25 -8.91
CA LYS A 97 -18.56 8.57 -9.69
C LYS A 97 -19.72 8.90 -8.74
N ASP A 98 -20.70 9.64 -9.23
CA ASP A 98 -21.95 9.81 -8.50
C ASP A 98 -22.62 8.43 -8.31
N LEU A 99 -22.92 8.07 -7.05
CA LEU A 99 -23.31 6.72 -6.64
C LEU A 99 -24.82 6.49 -6.70
N ALA A 100 -25.57 7.33 -7.42
CA ALA A 100 -27.02 7.29 -7.45
C ALA A 100 -27.62 5.87 -7.60
N GLN A 101 -26.98 4.94 -8.34
CA GLN A 101 -27.38 3.52 -8.43
C GLN A 101 -26.24 2.52 -8.76
N GLY A 102 -25.02 2.65 -8.20
CA GLY A 102 -23.87 1.82 -8.61
C GLY A 102 -23.02 1.24 -7.50
N ALA A 103 -22.25 0.19 -7.82
CA ALA A 103 -21.17 -0.32 -6.95
C ALA A 103 -20.11 0.76 -6.69
N ASP A 104 -19.49 0.69 -5.50
CA ASP A 104 -18.40 1.57 -5.09
C ASP A 104 -17.31 1.66 -6.18
N PRO A 105 -16.74 2.84 -6.43
CA PRO A 105 -15.70 3.00 -7.44
C PRO A 105 -14.41 2.29 -6.98
N VAL A 106 -13.75 1.59 -7.90
CA VAL A 106 -12.51 0.83 -7.66
C VAL A 106 -11.44 1.28 -8.65
N TRP A 107 -10.19 1.32 -8.16
CA TRP A 107 -9.00 1.55 -8.97
C TRP A 107 -8.02 0.41 -8.76
N ILE A 108 -7.52 -0.14 -9.86
CA ILE A 108 -6.41 -1.09 -9.84
C ILE A 108 -5.32 -0.55 -10.73
N LEU A 109 -4.15 -0.32 -10.15
CA LEU A 109 -3.01 0.30 -10.80
C LEU A 109 -1.88 -0.71 -10.85
N GLN A 110 -1.62 -1.25 -12.04
CA GLN A 110 -0.56 -2.24 -12.29
C GLN A 110 0.72 -1.54 -12.75
N VAL A 111 1.77 -1.62 -11.95
CA VAL A 111 3.06 -0.99 -12.22
C VAL A 111 4.14 -2.08 -12.35
N THR A 112 4.73 -2.20 -13.53
CA THR A 112 5.79 -3.20 -13.79
C THR A 112 7.14 -2.76 -13.22
N GLY A 113 7.38 -1.46 -13.11
CA GLY A 113 8.56 -0.88 -12.46
C GLY A 113 8.31 -0.52 -10.99
N ASP A 114 8.98 0.53 -10.55
CA ASP A 114 8.86 1.09 -9.21
C ASP A 114 7.72 2.11 -9.12
N LEU A 115 7.17 2.30 -7.91
CA LEU A 115 6.24 3.38 -7.61
C LEU A 115 6.96 4.45 -6.77
N ILE A 116 7.06 5.67 -7.30
CA ILE A 116 7.78 6.78 -6.69
C ILE A 116 6.78 7.88 -6.34
N VAL A 117 6.45 7.99 -5.06
CA VAL A 117 5.61 9.06 -4.54
C VAL A 117 6.54 10.18 -4.07
N GLY A 118 6.62 11.26 -4.85
CA GLY A 118 7.60 12.33 -4.68
C GLY A 118 7.50 13.09 -3.36
N ALA A 119 8.52 13.89 -3.04
CA ALA A 119 8.55 14.64 -1.78
C ALA A 119 7.38 15.63 -1.70
N GLY A 120 6.71 15.67 -0.56
CA GLY A 120 5.53 16.51 -0.34
C GLY A 120 4.32 16.12 -1.19
N ALA A 121 4.32 14.92 -1.78
CA ALA A 121 3.24 14.51 -2.67
C ALA A 121 1.89 14.44 -1.94
N ILE A 122 0.78 14.69 -2.65
CA ILE A 122 -0.56 14.61 -2.07
C ILE A 122 -1.50 13.78 -2.96
N VAL A 123 -2.10 12.75 -2.36
CA VAL A 123 -3.24 12.02 -2.94
C VAL A 123 -4.57 12.58 -2.41
N THR A 124 -5.37 13.08 -3.33
CA THR A 124 -6.71 13.62 -3.05
C THR A 124 -7.78 12.63 -3.47
N LEU A 125 -8.78 12.41 -2.60
CA LEU A 125 -9.95 11.59 -2.92
C LEU A 125 -11.15 12.52 -3.06
N THR A 126 -11.89 12.39 -4.16
CA THR A 126 -13.07 13.21 -4.43
C THR A 126 -14.22 12.33 -4.91
N ASN A 127 -15.44 12.88 -4.82
CA ASN A 127 -16.64 12.26 -5.38
C ASN A 127 -16.87 10.80 -4.95
N GLY A 128 -16.77 10.53 -3.64
CA GLY A 128 -17.00 9.20 -3.07
C GLY A 128 -15.83 8.20 -3.24
N ALA A 129 -14.67 8.64 -3.73
CA ALA A 129 -13.48 7.79 -3.73
C ALA A 129 -13.04 7.44 -2.30
N LEU A 130 -12.73 6.17 -2.05
CA LEU A 130 -12.30 5.65 -0.75
C LEU A 130 -10.94 4.95 -0.88
N ALA A 131 -10.03 5.19 0.07
CA ALA A 131 -8.69 4.61 0.07
C ALA A 131 -8.72 3.07 0.01
N LYS A 132 -9.69 2.45 0.70
CA LYS A 132 -9.88 0.98 0.70
C LYS A 132 -10.22 0.37 -0.68
N ASN A 133 -10.56 1.19 -1.67
CA ASN A 133 -10.92 0.76 -3.02
C ASN A 133 -9.83 1.10 -4.07
N ILE A 134 -8.67 1.60 -3.63
CA ILE A 134 -7.54 1.95 -4.51
C ILE A 134 -6.42 0.94 -4.26
N PHE A 135 -6.12 0.12 -5.26
CA PHE A 135 -5.14 -0.95 -5.18
C PHE A 135 -3.97 -0.64 -6.11
N TRP A 136 -2.77 -0.51 -5.55
CA TRP A 136 -1.52 -0.38 -6.28
C TRP A 136 -0.81 -1.73 -6.26
N GLN A 137 -0.74 -2.41 -7.40
CA GLN A 137 0.11 -3.57 -7.59
C GLN A 137 1.42 -3.10 -8.21
N VAL A 138 2.54 -3.34 -7.51
CA VAL A 138 3.87 -2.85 -7.91
C VAL A 138 4.85 -4.01 -7.96
N ALA A 139 5.39 -4.31 -9.13
CA ALA A 139 6.38 -5.39 -9.31
C ALA A 139 7.81 -4.97 -8.89
N GLY A 140 8.10 -3.67 -8.92
CA GLY A 140 9.28 -3.07 -8.32
C GLY A 140 9.12 -2.78 -6.83
N SER A 141 9.92 -1.82 -6.34
CA SER A 141 9.80 -1.26 -4.99
C SER A 141 8.89 -0.03 -5.00
N THR A 142 8.37 0.33 -3.83
CA THR A 142 7.63 1.58 -3.62
C THR A 142 8.38 2.49 -2.66
N THR A 143 8.54 3.76 -3.02
CA THR A 143 9.15 4.78 -2.16
C THR A 143 8.19 5.95 -1.99
N LEU A 144 7.84 6.25 -0.74
CA LEU A 144 7.20 7.50 -0.36
C LEU A 144 8.28 8.42 0.18
N HIS A 145 8.56 9.48 -0.56
CA HIS A 145 9.53 10.49 -0.16
C HIS A 145 9.03 11.35 1.00
N THR A 146 9.93 12.16 1.55
CA THR A 146 9.68 12.97 2.74
C THR A 146 8.37 13.74 2.64
N THR A 147 7.58 13.73 3.71
CA THR A 147 6.29 14.44 3.84
C THR A 147 5.20 14.08 2.82
N ALA A 148 5.38 13.04 1.99
CA ALA A 148 4.36 12.56 1.08
C ALA A 148 3.12 12.02 1.82
N ALA A 149 1.92 12.29 1.31
CA ALA A 149 0.64 11.85 1.85
C ALA A 149 -0.11 10.98 0.84
N MET A 150 -0.01 9.66 1.02
CA MET A 150 -0.57 8.64 0.14
C MET A 150 -1.89 8.08 0.67
N LYS A 151 -2.75 7.60 -0.24
CA LYS A 151 -4.00 6.89 0.11
C LYS A 151 -4.17 5.68 -0.81
N GLY A 152 -4.42 4.51 -0.22
CA GLY A 152 -4.60 3.27 -0.96
C GLY A 152 -4.01 2.03 -0.28
N ILE A 153 -4.23 0.89 -0.90
CA ILE A 153 -3.62 -0.39 -0.55
C ILE A 153 -2.46 -0.64 -1.51
N ILE A 154 -1.25 -0.77 -0.99
CA ILE A 154 -0.03 -1.01 -1.76
C ILE A 154 0.32 -2.49 -1.62
N LEU A 155 0.26 -3.23 -2.74
CA LEU A 155 0.68 -4.62 -2.91
C LEU A 155 2.00 -4.63 -3.69
N CYS A 156 3.12 -4.71 -2.98
CA CYS A 156 4.46 -4.54 -3.54
C CYS A 156 5.25 -5.85 -3.52
N ALA A 157 5.82 -6.24 -4.66
CA ALA A 157 6.62 -7.46 -4.78
C ALA A 157 7.99 -7.36 -4.13
N LYS A 158 8.49 -6.14 -3.92
CA LYS A 158 9.77 -5.87 -3.26
C LYS A 158 9.51 -5.09 -1.97
N SER A 159 10.30 -4.05 -1.73
CA SER A 159 10.25 -3.26 -0.51
C SER A 159 9.34 -2.05 -0.64
N ILE A 160 8.76 -1.63 0.48
CA ILE A 160 8.09 -0.34 0.62
C ILE A 160 8.89 0.51 1.62
N VAL A 161 9.30 1.71 1.20
CA VAL A 161 10.08 2.64 2.02
C VAL A 161 9.28 3.91 2.23
N PHE A 162 9.10 4.28 3.50
CA PHE A 162 8.49 5.53 3.93
C PHE A 162 9.59 6.42 4.51
N GLN A 163 9.91 7.52 3.83
CA GLN A 163 10.87 8.51 4.32
C GLN A 163 10.23 9.45 5.36
N THR A 164 11.07 10.22 6.05
CA THR A 164 10.71 11.10 7.16
C THR A 164 9.39 11.85 6.95
N GLY A 165 8.44 11.66 7.87
CA GLY A 165 7.18 12.40 7.90
C GLY A 165 6.20 12.06 6.77
N SER A 166 6.48 11.04 5.96
CA SER A 166 5.48 10.53 5.00
C SER A 166 4.33 9.84 5.72
N SER A 167 3.19 9.72 5.03
CA SER A 167 1.98 9.12 5.59
C SER A 167 1.21 8.29 4.57
N LEU A 168 0.49 7.30 5.07
CA LEU A 168 -0.41 6.45 4.31
C LEU A 168 -1.73 6.29 5.05
N ILE A 169 -2.84 6.52 4.34
CA ILE A 169 -4.15 5.99 4.73
C ILE A 169 -4.43 4.75 3.88
N GLY A 170 -4.36 3.56 4.49
CA GLY A 170 -4.58 2.28 3.84
C GLY A 170 -3.67 1.16 4.36
N LYS A 171 -3.02 0.40 3.46
CA LYS A 171 -2.21 -0.76 3.84
C LYS A 171 -0.91 -0.82 3.03
N ALA A 172 0.20 -1.09 3.71
CA ALA A 172 1.50 -1.35 3.11
C ALA A 172 1.81 -2.85 3.18
N LEU A 173 1.64 -3.55 2.06
CA LEU A 173 1.76 -5.00 1.95
C LEU A 173 2.94 -5.33 1.02
N ALA A 174 4.08 -5.71 1.60
CA ALA A 174 5.32 -5.97 0.88
C ALA A 174 5.73 -7.44 0.99
N LEU A 175 6.17 -8.06 -0.12
CA LEU A 175 6.70 -9.43 -0.09
C LEU A 175 8.11 -9.53 0.51
N THR A 176 8.83 -8.42 0.69
CA THR A 176 10.16 -8.43 1.33
C THR A 176 10.18 -7.66 2.65
N ALA A 177 10.17 -6.34 2.60
CA ALA A 177 10.33 -5.50 3.80
C ALA A 177 9.59 -4.17 3.68
N VAL A 178 9.15 -3.66 4.83
CA VAL A 178 8.64 -2.30 4.99
C VAL A 178 9.61 -1.54 5.89
N THR A 179 10.07 -0.37 5.45
CA THR A 179 10.93 0.52 6.26
C THR A 179 10.19 1.82 6.54
N LEU A 180 10.17 2.23 7.80
CA LEU A 180 9.51 3.46 8.25
C LEU A 180 10.54 4.40 8.88
N ASP A 181 10.59 5.63 8.40
CA ASP A 181 11.31 6.72 9.03
C ASP A 181 10.30 7.80 9.46
N ALA A 182 10.01 7.86 10.77
CA ALA A 182 9.04 8.79 11.36
C ALA A 182 7.73 8.96 10.55
N ALA A 183 7.22 7.84 10.01
CA ALA A 183 6.07 7.82 9.11
C ALA A 183 4.77 7.50 9.87
N THR A 184 3.63 7.96 9.35
CA THR A 184 2.30 7.69 9.93
C THR A 184 1.48 6.78 9.03
N ILE A 185 1.05 5.63 9.55
CA ILE A 185 0.23 4.66 8.81
C ILE A 185 -1.12 4.49 9.52
N VAL A 186 -2.23 4.68 8.79
CA VAL A 186 -3.61 4.63 9.31
C VAL A 186 -4.48 3.71 8.47
#